data_AF-A0A955D498-F1
#
_entry.id   AF-A0A955D498-F1
#
_cell.length_a   1.000
_cell.length_b   1.000
_cell.length_c   1.000
_cell.angle_alpha   90.00
_cell.angle_beta   90.00
_cell.angle_gamma   90.00
#
_symmetry.space_group_name_H-M   'P 1'
#
loop_
_entity.id
_entity.type
_entity.pdbx_description
1 polymer ?
#
loop_
_entity_poly.entity_id
_entity_poly.type
_entity_poly.pdbx_seq_one_letter_code
_entity_poly.pdbx_strand_id
1 'polypeptide(L)'
;MGSAAPFNALWLVGAIVLALPVLGAGAWLLRWGLRDRGRGRRRCPKCWYDMSGIAGLRCPECGHEVAQERQLHRRHIRWVPTGLGLLLVLAPVFAVLGPVGYRLGWHYAFLPKWRVTKRIDLGVAIVEVQEVRNPRAKDFRRRVVVTRDGERMLVLEGFYFELGGATTAMATDPTRIGLGEDITGDGLPDLIVQAPTGGSGGATTTSLFSIDTNPWFRGVTPEAVIPWSGLFEPPRPDQPLRFRCGDPTFDYVWTAGYQNPRIQVPLIFRPGPTGSSGAFVPDLPSMRRPGATEQELDDILAKAGPQPRDRFAAVLRHALELIYAGHADAGFALLDREQSTIEAATQQDHETFLGRFRLILNNSPFRDAVRAVNAGQESLAEGSP
;
A
#
# COMPACT_ATOMS: atom_id res chain seq x y z
N MET A 1 9.66 -25.38 6.82
CA MET A 1 9.07 -26.16 5.71
C MET A 1 8.31 -27.32 6.32
N GLY A 2 6.99 -27.20 6.48
CA GLY A 2 6.17 -28.32 6.95
C GLY A 2 6.10 -29.37 5.85
N SER A 3 6.51 -30.60 6.15
CA SER A 3 6.32 -31.75 5.27
C SER A 3 4.84 -31.83 4.92
N ALA A 4 4.51 -31.62 3.63
CA ALA A 4 3.17 -31.89 3.15
C ALA A 4 2.88 -33.36 3.49
N ALA A 5 1.94 -33.60 4.40
CA ALA A 5 1.50 -34.94 4.73
C ALA A 5 1.22 -35.66 3.41
N PRO A 6 1.86 -36.82 3.14
CA PRO A 6 1.73 -37.49 1.87
C PRO A 6 0.24 -37.70 1.62
N PHE A 7 -0.22 -37.28 0.43
CA PHE A 7 -1.57 -37.48 -0.03
C PHE A 7 -1.73 -38.99 -0.25
N ASN A 8 -1.91 -39.74 0.83
CA ASN A 8 -1.92 -41.19 0.80
C ASN A 8 -3.12 -41.61 -0.04
N ALA A 9 -2.89 -42.37 -1.11
CA ALA A 9 -3.94 -42.88 -1.99
C ALA A 9 -5.09 -43.55 -1.21
N LEU A 10 -4.79 -44.10 -0.02
CA LEU A 10 -5.74 -44.64 0.95
C LEU A 10 -6.87 -43.66 1.33
N TRP A 11 -6.56 -42.37 1.51
CA TRP A 11 -7.54 -41.35 1.87
C TRP A 11 -8.51 -41.05 0.72
N LEU A 12 -8.01 -41.01 -0.52
CA LEU A 12 -8.84 -40.81 -1.71
C LEU A 12 -9.76 -42.01 -1.94
N VAL A 13 -9.23 -43.24 -1.81
CA VAL A 13 -10.03 -44.46 -1.94
C VAL A 13 -11.12 -44.50 -0.86
N GLY A 14 -10.79 -44.22 0.41
CA GLY A 14 -11.77 -44.15 1.49
C GLY A 14 -12.86 -43.10 1.25
N ALA A 15 -12.49 -41.91 0.78
CA ALA A 15 -13.45 -40.85 0.45
C ALA A 15 -14.40 -41.25 -0.70
N ILE A 16 -13.89 -41.89 -1.76
CA ILE A 16 -14.71 -42.36 -2.88
C ILE A 16 -15.69 -43.45 -2.43
N VAL A 17 -15.20 -44.44 -1.67
CA VAL A 17 -16.04 -45.55 -1.17
C VAL A 17 -17.17 -45.02 -0.28
N LEU A 18 -16.89 -44.04 0.59
CA LEU A 18 -17.92 -43.41 1.42
C LEU A 18 -18.87 -42.48 0.63
N ALA A 19 -18.41 -41.85 -0.45
CA ALA A 19 -19.22 -40.95 -1.26
C ALA A 19 -20.25 -41.66 -2.14
N LEU A 20 -19.93 -42.84 -2.69
CA LEU A 20 -20.82 -43.60 -3.57
C LEU A 20 -22.22 -43.90 -3.00
N PRO A 21 -22.40 -44.42 -1.77
CA PRO A 21 -23.72 -44.65 -1.21
C PRO A 21 -24.50 -43.34 -0.99
N VAL A 22 -23.82 -42.26 -0.60
CA VAL A 22 -24.42 -40.93 -0.43
C VAL A 22 -24.94 -40.39 -1.78
N LEU A 23 -24.14 -40.52 -2.84
CA LEU A 23 -24.53 -40.16 -4.20
C LEU A 23 -25.71 -41.01 -4.70
N GLY A 24 -25.68 -42.32 -4.43
CA GLY A 24 -26.77 -43.24 -4.77
C GLY A 24 -28.10 -42.86 -4.09
N ALA A 25 -28.06 -42.60 -2.79
CA ALA A 25 -29.22 -42.13 -2.02
C ALA A 25 -29.74 -40.78 -2.54
N GLY A 26 -28.82 -39.85 -2.81
CA GLY A 26 -29.16 -38.53 -3.38
C GLY A 26 -29.81 -38.63 -4.75
N ALA A 27 -29.25 -39.43 -5.66
CA ALA A 27 -29.80 -39.66 -7.00
C ALA A 27 -31.17 -40.37 -6.94
N TRP A 28 -31.35 -41.31 -6.00
CA TRP A 28 -32.64 -41.96 -5.76
C TRP A 28 -33.70 -40.96 -5.28
N LEU A 29 -33.38 -40.11 -4.30
CA LEU A 29 -34.27 -39.05 -3.80
C LEU A 29 -34.60 -38.02 -4.88
N LEU A 30 -33.62 -37.57 -5.66
CA LEU A 30 -33.83 -36.68 -6.82
C LEU A 30 -34.78 -37.33 -7.82
N ARG A 31 -34.51 -38.58 -8.21
CA ARG A 31 -35.37 -39.33 -9.13
C ARG A 31 -36.77 -39.46 -8.57
N TRP A 32 -36.93 -39.76 -7.28
CA TRP A 32 -38.24 -39.92 -6.63
C TRP A 32 -39.02 -38.61 -6.58
N GLY A 33 -38.40 -37.51 -6.13
CA GLY A 33 -39.02 -36.20 -6.09
C GLY A 33 -39.38 -35.64 -7.47
N LEU A 34 -38.69 -36.11 -8.50
CA LEU A 34 -38.92 -35.78 -9.91
C LEU A 34 -39.79 -36.81 -10.66
N ARG A 35 -40.11 -37.99 -10.09
CA ARG A 35 -40.69 -39.12 -10.84
C ARG A 35 -42.09 -38.82 -11.38
N ASP A 36 -42.83 -37.93 -10.74
CA ASP A 36 -44.18 -37.54 -11.15
C ASP A 36 -44.17 -36.60 -12.35
N ARG A 37 -43.90 -37.17 -13.52
CA ARG A 37 -44.19 -36.53 -14.80
C ARG A 37 -45.69 -36.63 -15.06
N GLY A 38 -46.34 -35.51 -15.30
CA GLY A 38 -47.69 -35.49 -15.86
C GLY A 38 -47.64 -36.09 -17.26
N ARG A 39 -47.86 -37.41 -17.37
CA ARG A 39 -47.88 -38.15 -18.65
C ARG A 39 -49.16 -37.82 -19.45
N GLY A 40 -49.40 -36.53 -19.68
CA GLY A 40 -50.64 -36.02 -20.29
C GLY A 40 -51.88 -36.11 -19.40
N ARG A 41 -51.81 -36.69 -18.20
CA ARG A 41 -52.96 -36.79 -17.27
C ARG A 41 -53.28 -35.42 -16.67
N ARG A 42 -54.56 -35.04 -16.68
CA ARG A 42 -55.09 -33.86 -15.97
C ARG A 42 -55.12 -34.18 -14.47
N ARG A 43 -54.47 -33.39 -13.62
CA ARG A 43 -54.52 -33.54 -12.16
C ARG A 43 -54.70 -32.20 -11.47
N CYS A 44 -55.42 -32.18 -10.36
CA CYS A 44 -55.54 -30.96 -9.57
C CYS A 44 -54.17 -30.54 -8.98
N PRO A 45 -53.73 -29.27 -9.09
CA PRO A 45 -52.42 -28.85 -8.55
C PRO A 45 -52.35 -28.84 -7.01
N LYS A 46 -53.50 -28.88 -6.33
CA LYS A 46 -53.60 -28.80 -4.86
C LYS A 46 -53.60 -30.18 -4.20
N CYS A 47 -54.60 -31.02 -4.51
CA CYS A 47 -54.75 -32.35 -3.93
C CYS A 47 -54.22 -33.48 -4.83
N TRP A 48 -53.86 -33.18 -6.07
CA TRP A 48 -53.28 -34.13 -7.02
C TRP A 48 -54.22 -35.26 -7.49
N TYR A 49 -55.52 -35.05 -7.30
CA TYR A 49 -56.60 -35.90 -7.83
C TYR A 49 -56.63 -35.94 -9.36
N ASP A 50 -56.96 -37.10 -9.95
CA ASP A 50 -57.03 -37.31 -11.40
C ASP A 50 -58.32 -36.71 -12.00
N MET A 51 -58.16 -35.73 -12.88
CA MET A 51 -59.24 -35.01 -13.55
C MET A 51 -59.46 -35.45 -15.00
N SER A 52 -58.94 -36.62 -15.40
CA SER A 52 -59.07 -37.13 -16.78
C SER A 52 -60.50 -37.44 -17.20
N GLY A 53 -61.41 -37.74 -16.27
CA GLY A 53 -62.83 -38.04 -16.55
C GLY A 53 -63.83 -36.91 -16.22
N ILE A 54 -63.35 -35.75 -15.77
CA ILE A 54 -64.22 -34.67 -15.27
C ILE A 54 -64.19 -33.50 -16.25
N ALA A 55 -65.37 -33.16 -16.79
CA ALA A 55 -65.56 -31.94 -17.56
C ALA A 55 -65.52 -30.72 -16.62
N GLY A 56 -64.64 -29.76 -16.90
CA GLY A 56 -64.48 -28.53 -16.12
C GLY A 56 -63.10 -28.35 -15.47
N LEU A 57 -62.94 -27.24 -14.75
CA LEU A 57 -61.69 -26.82 -14.10
C LEU A 57 -61.74 -26.87 -12.57
N ARG A 58 -62.89 -27.26 -11.99
CA ARG A 58 -63.09 -27.37 -10.55
C ARG A 58 -62.88 -28.81 -10.08
N CYS A 59 -61.96 -29.01 -9.14
CA CYS A 59 -61.67 -30.32 -8.58
C CYS A 59 -62.80 -30.75 -7.61
N PRO A 60 -63.40 -31.94 -7.78
CA PRO A 60 -64.50 -32.40 -6.92
C PRO A 60 -64.04 -32.77 -5.51
N GLU A 61 -62.79 -33.18 -5.32
CA GLU A 61 -62.29 -33.60 -4.00
C GLU A 61 -61.97 -32.42 -3.08
N CYS A 62 -61.23 -31.43 -3.58
CA CYS A 62 -60.73 -30.33 -2.74
C CYS A 62 -61.41 -28.99 -3.01
N GLY A 63 -62.36 -28.95 -3.95
CA GLY A 63 -63.09 -27.75 -4.37
C GLY A 63 -62.24 -26.70 -5.10
N HIS A 64 -60.94 -26.93 -5.31
CA HIS A 64 -60.05 -25.96 -5.94
C HIS A 64 -60.40 -25.79 -7.42
N GLU A 65 -60.71 -24.55 -7.80
CA GLU A 65 -60.97 -24.16 -9.18
C GLU A 65 -59.69 -23.60 -9.80
N VAL A 66 -59.31 -24.19 -10.93
CA VAL A 66 -58.09 -23.88 -11.64
C VAL A 66 -58.40 -22.82 -12.69
N ALA A 67 -57.60 -21.75 -12.77
CA ALA A 67 -57.89 -20.64 -13.69
C ALA A 67 -57.69 -21.01 -15.17
N GLN A 68 -56.80 -21.97 -15.46
CA GLN A 68 -56.41 -22.37 -16.81
C GLN A 68 -56.14 -23.86 -16.90
N GLU A 69 -56.57 -24.51 -17.98
CA GLU A 69 -56.37 -25.95 -18.20
C GLU A 69 -54.90 -26.39 -18.17
N ARG A 70 -53.96 -25.53 -18.61
CA ARG A 70 -52.51 -25.81 -18.55
C ARG A 70 -52.01 -26.10 -17.13
N GLN A 71 -52.64 -25.54 -16.11
CA GLN A 71 -52.28 -25.78 -14.71
C GLN A 71 -52.64 -27.21 -14.25
N LEU A 72 -53.60 -27.88 -14.90
CA LEU A 72 -53.92 -29.29 -14.64
C LEU A 72 -52.82 -30.25 -15.11
N HIS A 73 -51.92 -29.78 -15.98
CA HIS A 73 -50.76 -30.54 -16.45
C HIS A 73 -49.47 -30.18 -15.71
N ARG A 74 -49.55 -29.35 -14.66
CA ARG A 74 -48.36 -28.92 -13.91
C ARG A 74 -47.75 -30.12 -13.17
N ARG A 75 -46.44 -30.26 -13.29
CA ARG A 75 -45.66 -31.29 -12.58
C ARG A 75 -45.70 -31.04 -11.08
N HIS A 76 -46.08 -32.04 -10.28
CA HIS A 76 -45.98 -31.98 -8.84
C HIS A 76 -44.56 -32.36 -8.41
N ILE A 77 -43.73 -31.36 -8.15
CA ILE A 77 -42.36 -31.57 -7.66
C ILE A 77 -42.44 -31.67 -6.14
N ARG A 78 -41.92 -32.78 -5.59
CA ARG A 78 -41.81 -32.94 -4.14
C ARG A 78 -40.56 -32.21 -3.68
N TRP A 79 -40.69 -30.93 -3.36
CA TRP A 79 -39.55 -30.05 -3.07
C TRP A 79 -38.62 -30.57 -1.97
N VAL A 80 -39.15 -31.20 -0.92
CA VAL A 80 -38.33 -31.73 0.19
C VAL A 80 -37.36 -32.84 -0.26
N PRO A 81 -37.81 -33.98 -0.82
CA PRO A 81 -36.88 -35.02 -1.30
C PRO A 81 -36.03 -34.54 -2.47
N THR A 82 -36.54 -33.63 -3.32
CA THR A 82 -35.73 -33.02 -4.39
C THR A 82 -34.58 -32.17 -3.82
N GLY A 83 -34.84 -31.31 -2.83
CA GLY A 83 -33.83 -30.50 -2.18
C GLY A 83 -32.78 -31.34 -1.44
N LEU A 84 -33.24 -32.34 -0.67
CA LEU A 84 -32.34 -33.26 0.04
C LEU A 84 -31.48 -34.09 -0.92
N GLY A 85 -32.09 -34.60 -1.99
CA GLY A 85 -31.38 -35.34 -3.02
C GLY A 85 -30.32 -34.49 -3.72
N LEU A 86 -30.63 -33.24 -4.03
CA LEU A 86 -29.67 -32.29 -4.62
C LEU A 86 -28.49 -32.03 -3.67
N LEU A 87 -28.77 -31.79 -2.38
CA LEU A 87 -27.76 -31.58 -1.36
C LEU A 87 -26.82 -32.80 -1.23
N LEU A 88 -27.37 -34.01 -1.17
CA LEU A 88 -26.58 -35.25 -1.05
C LEU A 88 -25.74 -35.53 -2.30
N VAL A 89 -26.19 -35.09 -3.48
CA VAL A 89 -25.39 -35.20 -4.71
C VAL A 89 -24.27 -34.16 -4.76
N LEU A 90 -24.54 -32.91 -4.37
CA LEU A 90 -23.57 -31.83 -4.46
C LEU A 90 -22.54 -31.87 -3.32
N ALA A 91 -22.92 -32.29 -2.11
CA ALA A 91 -22.03 -32.26 -0.94
C ALA A 91 -20.72 -33.06 -1.13
N PRO A 92 -20.72 -34.30 -1.66
CA PRO A 92 -19.48 -35.03 -1.94
C PRO A 92 -18.63 -34.35 -3.01
N VAL A 93 -19.27 -33.78 -4.04
CA VAL A 93 -18.58 -33.03 -5.10
C VAL A 93 -17.86 -31.82 -4.49
N PHE A 94 -18.53 -31.05 -3.63
CA PHE A 94 -17.89 -29.94 -2.90
C PHE A 94 -16.84 -30.42 -1.88
N ALA A 95 -17.02 -31.56 -1.23
CA ALA A 95 -16.02 -32.12 -0.30
C ALA A 95 -14.73 -32.55 -1.02
N VAL A 96 -14.83 -33.10 -2.23
CA VAL A 96 -13.68 -33.55 -3.03
C VAL A 96 -13.06 -32.40 -3.83
N LEU A 97 -13.87 -31.65 -4.57
CA LEU A 97 -13.38 -30.55 -5.41
C LEU A 97 -13.13 -29.26 -4.63
N GLY A 98 -13.75 -29.07 -3.47
CA GLY A 98 -13.59 -27.87 -2.65
C GLY A 98 -12.13 -27.62 -2.24
N PRO A 99 -11.40 -28.60 -1.68
CA PRO A 99 -9.98 -28.45 -1.36
C PRO A 99 -9.11 -28.15 -2.59
N VAL A 100 -9.40 -28.77 -3.74
CA VAL A 100 -8.69 -28.54 -5.00
C VAL A 100 -8.99 -27.13 -5.52
N GLY A 101 -10.26 -26.74 -5.59
CA GLY A 101 -10.70 -25.40 -5.97
C GLY A 101 -10.20 -24.31 -5.03
N TYR A 102 -10.12 -24.58 -3.73
CA TYR A 102 -9.51 -23.69 -2.75
C TYR A 102 -8.01 -23.51 -3.01
N ARG A 103 -7.28 -24.62 -3.23
CA ARG A 103 -5.87 -24.59 -3.61
C ARG A 103 -5.64 -23.93 -4.96
N LEU A 104 -6.57 -24.03 -5.91
CA LEU A 104 -6.53 -23.35 -7.21
C LEU A 104 -6.99 -21.90 -7.14
N GLY A 105 -7.63 -21.47 -6.03
CA GLY A 105 -8.10 -20.11 -5.82
C GLY A 105 -9.46 -19.80 -6.46
N TRP A 106 -10.30 -20.78 -6.77
CA TRP A 106 -11.62 -20.58 -7.40
C TRP A 106 -12.54 -19.67 -6.58
N HIS A 107 -12.42 -19.68 -5.25
CA HIS A 107 -13.21 -18.78 -4.40
C HIS A 107 -12.91 -17.29 -4.68
N TYR A 108 -11.72 -16.94 -5.17
CA TYR A 108 -11.41 -15.58 -5.58
C TYR A 108 -12.17 -15.13 -6.84
N ALA A 109 -12.76 -16.05 -7.62
CA ALA A 109 -13.59 -15.70 -8.77
C ALA A 109 -14.96 -15.15 -8.38
N PHE A 110 -15.45 -15.50 -7.18
CA PHE A 110 -16.78 -15.08 -6.68
C PHE A 110 -16.70 -13.93 -5.68
N LEU A 111 -15.52 -13.67 -5.12
CA LEU A 111 -15.29 -12.55 -4.21
C LEU A 111 -14.86 -11.31 -5.00
N PRO A 112 -15.18 -10.10 -4.53
CA PRO A 112 -14.62 -8.87 -5.11
C PRO A 112 -13.08 -8.95 -5.15
N LYS A 113 -12.47 -8.55 -6.27
CA LYS A 113 -11.00 -8.56 -6.47
C LYS A 113 -10.25 -7.90 -5.29
N TRP A 114 -10.83 -6.84 -4.75
CA TRP A 114 -10.24 -5.97 -3.75
C TRP A 114 -10.85 -6.21 -2.36
N ARG A 115 -9.98 -6.20 -1.34
CA ARG A 115 -10.36 -6.17 0.08
C ARG A 115 -9.90 -4.83 0.65
N VAL A 116 -10.82 -4.08 1.24
CA VAL A 116 -10.47 -2.89 2.01
C VAL A 116 -9.74 -3.34 3.28
N THR A 117 -8.52 -2.86 3.49
CA THR A 117 -7.68 -3.16 4.67
C THR A 117 -7.59 -1.98 5.63
N LYS A 118 -7.72 -0.75 5.12
CA LYS A 118 -7.81 0.48 5.92
C LYS A 118 -8.85 1.39 5.29
N ARG A 119 -9.67 2.04 6.10
CA ARG A 119 -10.65 3.04 5.68
C ARG A 119 -10.55 4.23 6.62
N ILE A 120 -10.42 5.42 6.07
CA ILE A 120 -10.38 6.68 6.80
C ILE A 120 -11.48 7.57 6.22
N ASP A 121 -12.28 8.15 7.09
CA ASP A 121 -13.27 9.17 6.73
C ASP A 121 -12.66 10.53 7.03
N LEU A 122 -12.48 11.35 5.99
CA LEU A 122 -11.93 12.71 6.10
C LEU A 122 -13.04 13.76 6.25
N GLY A 123 -14.30 13.35 6.42
CA GLY A 123 -15.47 14.21 6.41
C GLY A 123 -15.91 14.62 5.00
N VAL A 124 -14.97 15.03 4.14
CA VAL A 124 -15.24 15.44 2.75
C VAL A 124 -15.08 14.32 1.72
N ALA A 125 -14.34 13.27 2.10
CA ALA A 125 -14.03 12.13 1.24
C ALA A 125 -13.69 10.90 2.10
N ILE A 126 -13.79 9.73 1.49
CA ILE A 126 -13.41 8.44 2.10
C ILE A 126 -12.15 7.95 1.41
N VAL A 127 -11.12 7.66 2.19
CA VAL A 127 -9.86 7.09 1.69
C VAL A 127 -9.77 5.63 2.11
N GLU A 128 -9.64 4.74 1.13
CA GLU A 128 -9.53 3.31 1.33
C GLU A 128 -8.19 2.79 0.82
N VAL A 129 -7.44 2.10 1.68
CA VAL A 129 -6.37 1.21 1.23
C VAL A 129 -6.99 -0.14 0.93
N GLN A 130 -6.82 -0.61 -0.30
CA GLN A 130 -7.35 -1.87 -0.78
C GLN A 130 -6.21 -2.79 -1.19
N GLU A 131 -6.35 -4.08 -0.89
CA GLU A 131 -5.39 -5.12 -1.23
C GLU A 131 -6.07 -6.18 -2.13
N VAL A 132 -5.33 -6.72 -3.10
CA VAL A 132 -5.83 -7.80 -3.95
C VAL A 132 -6.05 -9.04 -3.08
N ARG A 133 -7.26 -9.60 -3.11
CA ARG A 133 -7.60 -10.79 -2.31
C ARG A 133 -6.78 -12.01 -2.72
N ASN A 134 -6.55 -12.18 -4.02
CA ASN A 134 -5.77 -13.29 -4.55
C ASN A 134 -4.26 -13.00 -4.42
N PRO A 135 -3.54 -13.66 -3.49
CA PRO A 135 -2.10 -13.42 -3.30
C PRO A 135 -1.25 -13.88 -4.50
N ARG A 136 -1.84 -14.66 -5.43
CA ARG A 136 -1.19 -15.10 -6.67
C ARG A 136 -1.40 -14.16 -7.85
N ALA A 137 -2.17 -13.09 -7.68
CA ALA A 137 -2.26 -12.07 -8.72
C ALA A 137 -0.86 -11.50 -8.99
N LYS A 138 -0.54 -11.34 -10.28
CA LYS A 138 0.75 -10.77 -10.73
C LYS A 138 0.76 -9.25 -10.68
N ASP A 139 -0.41 -8.62 -10.59
CA ASP A 139 -0.60 -7.17 -10.54
C ASP A 139 -0.09 -6.56 -9.22
N PHE A 140 -0.02 -5.22 -9.17
CA PHE A 140 0.16 -4.49 -7.92
C PHE A 140 -0.81 -4.97 -6.84
N ARG A 141 -0.25 -5.27 -5.66
CA ARG A 141 -1.00 -5.92 -4.59
C ARG A 141 -1.90 -4.96 -3.83
N ARG A 142 -1.62 -3.66 -3.88
CA ARG A 142 -2.35 -2.65 -3.12
C ARG A 142 -2.71 -1.44 -3.97
N ARG A 143 -3.75 -0.75 -3.56
CA ARG A 143 -4.13 0.56 -4.10
C ARG A 143 -4.72 1.46 -3.03
N VAL A 144 -4.57 2.76 -3.20
CA VAL A 144 -5.33 3.78 -2.46
C VAL A 144 -6.45 4.26 -3.36
N VAL A 145 -7.67 4.28 -2.83
CA VAL A 145 -8.85 4.80 -3.53
C VAL A 145 -9.43 5.92 -2.68
N VAL A 146 -9.53 7.12 -3.26
CA VAL A 146 -10.25 8.24 -2.66
C VAL A 146 -11.62 8.32 -3.32
N THR A 147 -12.69 8.30 -2.53
CA THR A 147 -14.06 8.40 -3.01
C THR A 147 -14.82 9.55 -2.34
N ARG A 148 -15.74 10.16 -3.07
CA ARG A 148 -16.67 11.18 -2.58
C ARG A 148 -18.03 10.90 -3.21
N ASP A 149 -19.09 10.84 -2.39
CA ASP A 149 -20.46 10.53 -2.85
C ASP A 149 -20.57 9.25 -3.71
N GLY A 150 -19.72 8.26 -3.42
CA GLY A 150 -19.65 6.98 -4.16
C GLY A 150 -18.84 7.04 -5.48
N GLU A 151 -18.41 8.22 -5.92
CA GLU A 151 -17.57 8.41 -7.09
C GLU A 151 -16.08 8.28 -6.74
N ARG A 152 -15.26 7.71 -7.65
CA ARG A 152 -13.82 7.58 -7.45
C ARG A 152 -13.10 8.81 -7.96
N MET A 153 -12.40 9.48 -7.06
CA MET A 153 -11.70 10.74 -7.30
C MET A 153 -10.23 10.49 -7.65
N LEU A 154 -9.59 9.55 -6.95
CA LEU A 154 -8.19 9.17 -7.12
C LEU A 154 -8.03 7.66 -6.94
N VAL A 155 -7.21 7.05 -7.80
CA VAL A 155 -6.74 5.68 -7.61
C VAL A 155 -5.23 5.63 -7.80
N LEU A 156 -4.51 5.29 -6.74
CA LEU A 156 -3.06 5.05 -6.78
C LEU A 156 -2.80 3.55 -6.66
N GLU A 157 -2.06 2.95 -7.59
CA GLU A 157 -1.70 1.52 -7.55
C GLU A 157 -0.21 1.33 -7.22
N GLY A 158 0.12 0.33 -6.41
CA GLY A 158 1.48 0.15 -5.90
C GLY A 158 1.66 -1.09 -5.03
N PHE A 159 2.87 -1.29 -4.52
CA PHE A 159 3.19 -2.45 -3.68
C PHE A 159 2.74 -2.26 -2.24
N TYR A 160 3.01 -1.09 -1.68
CA TYR A 160 2.66 -0.71 -0.31
C TYR A 160 2.25 0.74 -0.28
N PHE A 161 1.30 1.06 0.58
CA PHE A 161 0.88 2.43 0.84
C PHE A 161 0.73 2.63 2.33
N GLU A 162 1.19 3.78 2.79
CA GLU A 162 0.87 4.33 4.09
C GLU A 162 0.10 5.63 3.91
N LEU A 163 -0.97 5.78 4.68
CA LEU A 163 -1.75 7.02 4.72
C LEU A 163 -1.25 7.88 5.87
N GLY A 164 -1.05 9.17 5.59
CA GLY A 164 -0.54 10.18 6.51
C GLY A 164 0.98 10.17 6.60
N GLY A 165 1.57 11.36 6.76
CA GLY A 165 3.00 11.55 6.93
C GLY A 165 3.44 11.36 8.39
N ALA A 166 4.44 10.51 8.63
CA ALA A 166 4.97 10.31 9.98
C ALA A 166 5.80 11.52 10.45
N THR A 167 5.60 11.95 11.70
CA THR A 167 6.38 13.06 12.31
C THR A 167 7.57 12.58 13.15
N THR A 168 7.65 11.28 13.45
CA THR A 168 8.71 10.69 14.28
C THR A 168 9.18 9.36 13.70
N ALA A 169 10.49 9.21 13.51
CA ALA A 169 11.10 8.09 12.78
C ALA A 169 10.92 6.71 13.45
N MET A 170 10.76 6.67 14.78
CA MET A 170 10.89 5.44 15.58
C MET A 170 9.84 5.30 16.69
N ALA A 171 8.77 6.09 16.67
CA ALA A 171 7.67 5.87 17.61
C ALA A 171 6.88 4.62 17.21
N THR A 172 6.48 3.81 18.17
CA THR A 172 5.55 2.67 17.95
C THR A 172 4.19 3.14 17.45
N ASP A 173 3.84 4.40 17.73
CA ASP A 173 2.64 5.07 17.24
C ASP A 173 3.01 6.51 16.83
N PRO A 174 3.54 6.71 15.62
CA PRO A 174 3.92 8.04 15.16
C PRO A 174 2.65 8.86 14.91
N THR A 175 2.60 10.07 15.45
CA THR A 175 1.59 11.04 15.04
C THR A 175 1.65 11.19 13.52
N ARG A 176 0.50 11.06 12.87
CA ARG A 176 0.37 11.20 11.42
C ARG A 176 -0.36 12.49 11.11
N ILE A 177 0.07 13.16 10.05
CA ILE A 177 -0.56 14.38 9.52
C ILE A 177 -0.99 14.18 8.07
N GLY A 178 -1.82 15.09 7.55
CA GLY A 178 -2.32 15.02 6.17
C GLY A 178 -3.31 13.87 6.03
N LEU A 179 -4.22 13.77 6.98
CA LEU A 179 -5.37 12.87 6.99
C LEU A 179 -6.64 13.72 7.16
N GLY A 180 -6.80 14.72 6.30
CA GLY A 180 -7.96 15.60 6.24
C GLY A 180 -7.75 16.95 6.93
N GLU A 181 -6.61 17.18 7.59
CA GLU A 181 -6.24 18.52 8.06
C GLU A 181 -5.77 19.40 6.90
N ASP A 182 -6.01 20.71 6.98
CA ASP A 182 -5.37 21.70 6.11
C ASP A 182 -3.95 21.99 6.64
N ILE A 183 -2.97 21.27 6.10
CA ILE A 183 -1.56 21.41 6.49
C ILE A 183 -0.79 22.32 5.52
N THR A 184 -1.39 22.67 4.38
CA THR A 184 -0.80 23.58 3.40
C THR A 184 -1.19 25.04 3.63
N GLY A 185 -2.27 25.29 4.37
CA GLY A 185 -2.82 26.61 4.69
C GLY A 185 -3.68 27.20 3.57
N ASP A 186 -4.19 26.38 2.65
CA ASP A 186 -4.98 26.81 1.49
C ASP A 186 -6.50 26.77 1.75
N GLY A 187 -6.91 26.33 2.94
CA GLY A 187 -8.30 26.16 3.34
C GLY A 187 -8.93 24.84 2.90
N LEU A 188 -8.17 23.92 2.29
CA LEU A 188 -8.63 22.62 1.83
C LEU A 188 -8.03 21.48 2.69
N PRO A 189 -8.77 20.38 2.87
CA PRO A 189 -8.24 19.20 3.57
C PRO A 189 -7.20 18.48 2.71
N ASP A 190 -6.07 18.14 3.32
CA ASP A 190 -4.96 17.49 2.66
C ASP A 190 -4.89 15.97 2.94
N LEU A 191 -4.30 15.25 1.99
CA LEU A 191 -4.01 13.83 2.06
C LEU A 191 -2.55 13.57 1.71
N ILE A 192 -1.81 12.98 2.66
CA ILE A 192 -0.48 12.43 2.41
C ILE A 192 -0.59 10.94 2.14
N VAL A 193 0.02 10.49 1.04
CA VAL A 193 0.21 9.08 0.71
C VAL A 193 1.70 8.80 0.53
N GLN A 194 2.22 7.85 1.30
CA GLN A 194 3.60 7.37 1.16
C GLN A 194 3.62 5.99 0.51
N ALA A 195 4.53 5.79 -0.45
CA ALA A 195 4.73 4.51 -1.13
C ALA A 195 6.23 4.22 -1.28
N PRO A 196 6.71 2.97 -1.15
CA PRO A 196 8.10 2.66 -1.40
C PRO A 196 8.44 2.86 -2.88
N THR A 197 9.64 3.35 -3.18
CA THR A 197 10.13 3.55 -4.56
C THR A 197 10.46 2.22 -5.26
N GLY A 198 10.51 1.11 -4.51
CA GLY A 198 10.84 -0.23 -5.01
C GLY A 198 12.34 -0.55 -5.02
N GLY A 199 13.20 0.42 -4.70
CA GLY A 199 14.65 0.19 -4.54
C GLY A 199 15.00 -0.55 -3.24
N SER A 200 16.17 -1.19 -3.20
CA SER A 200 16.71 -1.85 -2.00
C SER A 200 16.94 -0.88 -0.84
N GLY A 201 16.94 0.43 -1.10
CA GLY A 201 17.11 1.53 -0.13
C GLY A 201 16.03 1.63 0.93
N GLY A 202 14.89 0.98 0.69
CA GLY A 202 13.68 1.26 1.48
C GLY A 202 13.25 2.73 1.35
N ALA A 203 13.65 3.40 0.26
CA ALA A 203 13.24 4.77 0.00
C ALA A 203 11.73 4.83 -0.27
N THR A 204 11.12 5.93 0.11
CA THR A 204 9.69 6.19 0.00
C THR A 204 9.46 7.47 -0.81
N THR A 205 8.49 7.42 -1.72
CA THR A 205 7.89 8.60 -2.33
C THR A 205 6.74 9.07 -1.44
N THR A 206 6.75 10.35 -1.09
CA THR A 206 5.67 11.01 -0.36
C THR A 206 4.90 11.90 -1.34
N SER A 207 3.62 11.61 -1.53
CA SER A 207 2.71 12.41 -2.36
C SER A 207 1.75 13.17 -1.45
N LEU A 208 1.67 14.49 -1.63
CA LEU A 208 0.75 15.39 -0.96
C LEU A 208 -0.35 15.78 -1.95
N PHE A 209 -1.60 15.66 -1.52
CA PHE A 209 -2.77 16.03 -2.31
C PHE A 209 -3.68 16.94 -1.51
N SER A 210 -4.31 17.92 -2.15
CA SER A 210 -5.43 18.67 -1.58
C SER A 210 -6.74 18.13 -2.14
N ILE A 211 -7.76 18.05 -1.30
CA ILE A 211 -9.07 17.48 -1.67
C ILE A 211 -10.06 18.63 -1.83
N ASP A 212 -10.48 18.87 -3.07
CA ASP A 212 -11.43 19.95 -3.35
C ASP A 212 -12.78 19.66 -2.69
N THR A 213 -13.26 20.65 -1.93
CA THR A 213 -14.54 20.58 -1.22
C THR A 213 -15.70 21.16 -2.03
N ASN A 214 -15.41 21.86 -3.13
CA ASN A 214 -16.40 22.42 -4.03
C ASN A 214 -17.28 21.29 -4.61
N PRO A 215 -18.61 21.39 -4.54
CA PRO A 215 -19.50 20.36 -5.08
C PRO A 215 -19.43 20.24 -6.61
N TRP A 216 -18.98 21.30 -7.29
CA TRP A 216 -18.87 21.37 -8.75
C TRP A 216 -17.50 20.88 -9.27
N PHE A 217 -16.45 21.01 -8.46
CA PHE A 217 -15.11 20.53 -8.78
C PHE A 217 -14.81 19.30 -7.92
N ARG A 218 -15.00 18.14 -8.54
CA ARG A 218 -14.73 16.85 -7.92
C ARG A 218 -13.30 16.46 -8.27
N GLY A 219 -12.34 17.00 -7.54
CA GLY A 219 -10.91 16.73 -7.77
C GLY A 219 -10.14 16.35 -6.50
N VAL A 220 -9.09 15.56 -6.72
CA VAL A 220 -7.94 15.48 -5.81
C VAL A 220 -6.77 16.09 -6.58
N THR A 221 -6.23 17.20 -6.08
CA THR A 221 -5.15 17.94 -6.76
C THR A 221 -3.81 17.53 -6.18
N PRO A 222 -2.85 17.06 -6.99
CA PRO A 222 -1.51 16.79 -6.50
C PRO A 222 -0.80 18.12 -6.19
N GLU A 223 -0.45 18.33 -4.93
CA GLU A 223 0.26 19.53 -4.48
C GLU A 223 1.76 19.37 -4.52
N ALA A 224 2.27 18.20 -4.13
CA ALA A 224 3.70 17.94 -4.20
C ALA A 224 3.99 16.43 -4.25
N VAL A 225 5.10 16.08 -4.90
CA VAL A 225 5.66 14.72 -4.86
C VAL A 225 7.12 14.83 -4.44
N ILE A 226 7.45 14.23 -3.30
CA ILE A 226 8.80 14.15 -2.77
C ILE A 226 9.31 12.72 -3.02
N PRO A 227 10.26 12.49 -3.94
CA PRO A 227 10.73 11.15 -4.28
C PRO A 227 11.75 10.58 -3.28
N TRP A 228 11.82 11.15 -2.07
CA TRP A 228 12.82 10.86 -1.05
C TRP A 228 12.18 10.50 0.28
N SER A 229 12.81 9.58 1.01
CA SER A 229 12.38 9.25 2.36
C SER A 229 12.64 10.42 3.31
N GLY A 230 11.67 10.64 4.18
CA GLY A 230 11.75 11.71 5.15
C GLY A 230 10.59 11.68 6.12
N LEU A 231 10.56 12.71 6.97
CA LEU A 231 9.59 12.88 8.05
C LEU A 231 9.08 14.30 8.03
N PHE A 232 7.80 14.47 8.34
CA PHE A 232 7.25 15.80 8.54
C PHE A 232 7.65 16.34 9.91
N GLU A 233 7.89 17.64 10.01
CA GLU A 233 7.91 18.27 11.34
C GLU A 233 6.47 18.47 11.81
N PRO A 234 6.19 18.41 13.13
CA PRO A 234 4.86 18.72 13.64
C PRO A 234 4.39 20.11 13.16
N PRO A 235 3.18 20.23 12.60
CA PRO A 235 2.67 21.49 12.07
C PRO A 235 2.57 22.54 13.19
N ARG A 236 2.82 23.80 12.85
CA ARG A 236 2.68 24.95 13.75
C ARG A 236 1.75 25.98 13.10
N PRO A 237 0.84 26.62 13.86
CA PRO A 237 -0.25 27.45 13.29
C PRO A 237 0.17 28.57 12.32
N ASP A 238 1.41 29.04 12.39
CA ASP A 238 1.90 30.17 11.58
C ASP A 238 3.17 29.85 10.79
N GLN A 239 3.47 28.55 10.61
CA GLN A 239 4.65 28.13 9.87
C GLN A 239 4.24 27.24 8.71
N PRO A 240 4.86 27.41 7.54
CA PRO A 240 4.63 26.51 6.42
C PRO A 240 5.03 25.08 6.80
N LEU A 241 4.39 24.11 6.16
CA LEU A 241 4.67 22.70 6.32
C LEU A 241 6.15 22.40 6.07
N ARG A 242 6.78 21.67 6.99
CA ARG A 242 8.20 21.30 6.91
C ARG A 242 8.37 19.80 6.78
N PHE A 243 9.37 19.40 6.02
CA PHE A 243 9.72 18.02 5.77
C PHE A 243 11.23 17.84 5.83
N ARG A 244 11.74 16.86 6.56
CA ARG A 244 13.16 16.50 6.57
C ARG A 244 13.35 15.26 5.72
N CYS A 245 14.11 15.36 4.64
CA CYS A 245 14.41 14.21 3.77
C CYS A 245 15.88 13.84 3.81
N GLY A 246 16.18 12.56 3.62
CA GLY A 246 17.55 12.13 3.32
C GLY A 246 17.96 12.53 1.90
N ASP A 247 19.20 12.95 1.68
CA ASP A 247 19.76 13.03 0.34
C ASP A 247 20.05 11.63 -0.22
N PRO A 248 19.33 11.18 -1.27
CA PRO A 248 19.51 9.83 -1.81
C PRO A 248 20.83 9.66 -2.56
N THR A 249 21.53 10.73 -2.93
CA THR A 249 22.77 10.67 -3.71
C THR A 249 23.87 9.91 -2.98
N PHE A 250 23.80 9.87 -1.65
CA PHE A 250 24.74 9.14 -0.81
C PHE A 250 24.24 7.74 -0.41
N ASP A 251 23.03 7.36 -0.80
CA ASP A 251 22.58 5.97 -0.66
C ASP A 251 23.41 5.09 -1.61
N TYR A 252 24.07 4.07 -1.07
CA TYR A 252 24.85 3.03 -1.78
C TYR A 252 26.21 3.41 -2.34
N VAL A 253 26.73 4.60 -2.06
CA VAL A 253 27.98 5.01 -2.69
C VAL A 253 29.19 4.25 -2.13
N TRP A 254 29.34 4.21 -0.80
CA TRP A 254 30.53 3.65 -0.16
C TRP A 254 30.21 2.56 0.88
N THR A 255 28.96 2.44 1.33
CA THR A 255 28.53 1.36 2.23
C THR A 255 27.22 0.73 1.77
N ALA A 256 26.90 -0.46 2.27
CA ALA A 256 25.66 -1.14 1.96
C ALA A 256 24.47 -0.47 2.67
N GLY A 257 23.57 0.15 1.90
CA GLY A 257 22.23 0.58 2.32
C GLY A 257 22.16 1.42 3.59
N TYR A 258 21.93 0.75 4.73
CA TYR A 258 21.58 1.37 6.01
C TYR A 258 22.74 2.09 6.71
N GLN A 259 23.99 1.78 6.35
CA GLN A 259 25.17 2.38 6.97
C GLN A 259 25.54 3.74 6.35
N ASN A 260 24.93 4.12 5.22
CA ASN A 260 25.27 5.39 4.58
C ASN A 260 24.76 6.59 5.40
N PRO A 261 25.53 7.68 5.42
CA PRO A 261 25.09 8.92 6.04
C PRO A 261 23.89 9.50 5.28
N ARG A 262 22.70 9.29 5.82
CA ARG A 262 21.46 9.92 5.32
C ARG A 262 21.34 11.32 5.87
N ILE A 263 22.07 12.25 5.26
CA ILE A 263 22.04 13.66 5.63
C ILE A 263 20.64 14.19 5.45
N GLN A 264 20.10 14.72 6.55
CA GLN A 264 18.74 15.23 6.59
C GLN A 264 18.74 16.67 6.09
N VAL A 265 18.09 16.90 4.95
CA VAL A 265 17.88 18.21 4.36
C VAL A 265 16.51 18.71 4.80
N PRO A 266 16.41 19.84 5.52
CA PRO A 266 15.14 20.46 5.85
C PRO A 266 14.55 21.11 4.58
N LEU A 267 13.31 20.76 4.28
CA LEU A 267 12.51 21.32 3.20
C LEU A 267 11.31 22.06 3.78
N ILE A 268 10.88 23.09 3.07
CA ILE A 268 9.71 23.89 3.38
C ILE A 268 8.75 23.83 2.19
N PHE A 269 7.47 23.61 2.46
CA PHE A 269 6.44 23.66 1.42
C PHE A 269 6.24 25.11 0.98
N ARG A 270 6.21 25.31 -0.33
CA ARG A 270 5.85 26.58 -0.98
C ARG A 270 4.65 26.29 -1.87
N PRO A 271 3.48 26.89 -1.59
CA PRO A 271 2.33 26.75 -2.47
C PRO A 271 2.67 27.31 -3.85
N GLY A 272 2.15 26.68 -4.90
CA GLY A 272 2.27 27.20 -6.25
C GLY A 272 1.39 28.44 -6.44
N PRO A 273 1.63 29.26 -7.47
CA PRO A 273 0.62 30.21 -7.91
C PRO A 273 -0.71 29.49 -8.20
N THR A 274 -1.83 30.23 -8.08
CA THR A 274 -3.19 29.67 -8.24
C THR A 274 -3.31 28.79 -9.49
N GLY A 275 -3.69 27.52 -9.28
CA GLY A 275 -3.84 26.53 -10.35
C GLY A 275 -2.56 25.77 -10.72
N SER A 276 -1.47 25.93 -9.96
CA SER A 276 -0.25 25.13 -10.10
C SER A 276 0.10 24.43 -8.78
N SER A 277 0.67 23.23 -8.90
CA SER A 277 1.14 22.46 -7.74
C SER A 277 2.21 23.22 -6.96
N GLY A 278 2.15 23.13 -5.64
CA GLY A 278 3.26 23.53 -4.77
C GLY A 278 4.55 22.70 -4.95
N ALA A 279 5.54 23.03 -4.15
CA ALA A 279 6.80 22.29 -4.10
C ALA A 279 7.43 22.35 -2.72
N PHE A 280 8.12 21.30 -2.34
CA PHE A 280 9.05 21.34 -1.22
C PHE A 280 10.40 21.83 -1.72
N VAL A 281 10.88 22.92 -1.14
CA VAL A 281 12.19 23.52 -1.48
C VAL A 281 13.11 23.50 -0.26
N PRO A 282 14.44 23.45 -0.43
CA PRO A 282 15.36 23.51 0.68
C PRO A 282 15.18 24.76 1.55
N ASP A 283 15.07 24.58 2.86
CA ASP A 283 14.95 25.65 3.84
C ASP A 283 16.35 26.17 4.21
N LEU A 284 16.93 27.02 3.36
CA LEU A 284 18.32 27.50 3.51
C LEU A 284 18.62 28.08 4.91
N PRO A 285 17.73 28.88 5.55
CA PRO A 285 17.93 29.31 6.93
C PRO A 285 18.07 28.14 7.92
N SER A 286 17.26 27.09 7.80
CA SER A 286 17.34 25.90 8.68
C SER A 286 18.50 24.96 8.33
N MET A 287 19.06 25.06 7.12
CA MET A 287 20.28 24.35 6.74
C MET A 287 21.50 24.95 7.43
N ARG A 288 21.57 26.29 7.56
CA ARG A 288 22.68 26.98 8.23
C ARG A 288 22.78 26.54 9.70
N ARG A 289 23.96 26.09 10.10
CA ARG A 289 24.31 25.81 11.50
C ARG A 289 25.62 26.51 11.85
N PRO A 290 25.91 26.72 13.15
CA PRO A 290 27.26 27.10 13.57
C PRO A 290 28.30 26.12 13.01
N GLY A 291 29.47 26.64 12.65
CA GLY A 291 30.59 25.81 12.24
C GLY A 291 31.07 24.95 13.40
N ALA A 292 31.75 23.85 13.09
CA ALA A 292 32.43 23.07 14.13
C ALA A 292 33.74 23.76 14.50
N THR A 293 33.98 23.89 15.80
CA THR A 293 35.29 24.24 16.35
C THR A 293 36.29 23.10 16.13
N GLU A 294 37.58 23.41 16.16
CA GLU A 294 38.64 22.39 16.09
C GLU A 294 38.47 21.28 17.14
N GLN A 295 38.09 21.66 18.36
CA GLN A 295 37.83 20.70 19.43
C GLN A 295 36.63 19.79 19.14
N GLU A 296 35.58 20.30 18.49
CA GLU A 296 34.44 19.47 18.07
C GLU A 296 34.82 18.49 16.95
N LEU A 297 35.68 18.91 16.01
CA LEU A 297 36.22 18.01 14.98
C LEU A 297 37.05 16.89 15.62
N ASP A 298 37.93 17.22 16.56
CA ASP A 298 38.74 16.23 17.28
C ASP A 298 37.86 15.27 18.10
N ASP A 299 36.81 15.79 18.75
CA ASP A 299 35.82 14.99 19.47
C ASP A 299 35.06 14.03 18.56
N ILE A 300 34.70 14.46 17.35
CA ILE A 300 34.06 13.61 16.33
C ILE A 300 35.00 12.45 15.98
N LEU A 301 36.29 12.75 15.73
CA LEU A 301 37.30 11.75 15.38
C LEU A 301 37.60 10.79 16.54
N ALA A 302 37.60 11.27 17.77
CA ALA A 302 37.80 10.45 18.96
C ALA A 302 36.63 9.49 19.21
N LYS A 303 35.40 9.89 18.87
CA LYS A 303 34.18 9.07 19.01
C LYS A 303 33.97 8.11 17.85
N ALA A 304 34.62 8.34 16.70
CA ALA A 304 34.55 7.45 15.56
C ALA A 304 35.20 6.09 15.91
N GLY A 305 34.45 4.99 15.73
CA GLY A 305 34.85 3.65 16.19
C GLY A 305 36.20 3.18 15.63
N PRO A 306 36.81 2.13 16.22
CA PRO A 306 38.18 1.70 15.86
C PRO A 306 38.27 0.98 14.51
N GLN A 307 37.14 0.50 13.97
CA GLN A 307 37.11 -0.20 12.68
C GLN A 307 37.13 0.83 11.54
N PRO A 308 38.02 0.69 10.52
CA PRO A 308 38.14 1.67 9.45
C PRO A 308 36.83 2.00 8.74
N ARG A 309 35.96 1.01 8.52
CA ARG A 309 34.65 1.21 7.88
C ARG A 309 33.67 2.03 8.73
N ASP A 310 33.58 1.74 10.02
CA ASP A 310 32.69 2.46 10.94
C ASP A 310 33.20 3.88 11.16
N ARG A 311 34.53 4.03 11.30
CA ARG A 311 35.21 5.31 11.39
C ARG A 311 34.93 6.17 10.14
N PHE A 312 35.15 5.61 8.96
CA PHE A 312 34.87 6.26 7.68
C PHE A 312 33.40 6.69 7.57
N ALA A 313 32.44 5.84 7.92
CA ALA A 313 31.02 6.18 7.86
C ALA A 313 30.64 7.35 8.80
N ALA A 314 31.24 7.40 9.99
CA ALA A 314 31.05 8.50 10.94
C ALA A 314 31.67 9.81 10.42
N VAL A 315 32.93 9.76 9.95
CA VAL A 315 33.65 10.91 9.38
C VAL A 315 32.90 11.47 8.18
N LEU A 316 32.47 10.61 7.25
CA LEU A 316 31.72 11.00 6.07
C LEU A 316 30.39 11.67 6.42
N ARG A 317 29.68 11.17 7.46
CA ARG A 317 28.45 11.78 7.95
C ARG A 317 28.69 13.21 8.39
N HIS A 318 29.66 13.43 9.26
CA HIS A 318 29.93 14.76 9.81
C HIS A 318 30.50 15.72 8.77
N ALA A 319 31.36 15.23 7.87
CA ALA A 319 31.84 16.04 6.74
C ALA A 319 30.68 16.54 5.88
N LEU A 320 29.73 15.66 5.54
CA LEU A 320 28.54 16.07 4.80
C LEU A 320 27.62 17.00 5.62
N GLU A 321 27.45 16.77 6.93
CA GLU A 321 26.68 17.69 7.78
C GLU A 321 27.28 19.11 7.77
N LEU A 322 28.60 19.23 7.85
CA LEU A 322 29.31 20.51 7.74
C LEU A 322 29.11 21.16 6.37
N ILE A 323 29.29 20.39 5.28
CA ILE A 323 29.09 20.87 3.92
C ILE A 323 27.66 21.40 3.71
N TYR A 324 26.65 20.65 4.16
CA TYR A 324 25.24 21.04 4.03
C TYR A 324 24.86 22.21 4.95
N ALA A 325 25.63 22.42 6.02
CA ALA A 325 25.45 23.54 6.94
C ALA A 325 26.13 24.84 6.50
N GLY A 326 26.90 24.84 5.41
CA GLY A 326 27.62 26.00 4.90
C GLY A 326 29.10 26.05 5.26
N HIS A 327 29.66 24.96 5.76
CA HIS A 327 31.07 24.86 6.20
C HIS A 327 31.83 23.85 5.33
N ALA A 328 31.76 24.01 4.00
CA ALA A 328 32.35 23.06 3.08
C ALA A 328 33.86 22.86 3.31
N ASP A 329 34.61 23.93 3.56
CA ASP A 329 36.05 23.85 3.82
C ASP A 329 36.37 23.01 5.06
N ALA A 330 35.62 23.21 6.15
CA ALA A 330 35.76 22.38 7.36
C ALA A 330 35.38 20.91 7.09
N GLY A 331 34.34 20.68 6.29
CA GLY A 331 33.94 19.32 5.90
C GLY A 331 35.00 18.60 5.06
N PHE A 332 35.64 19.29 4.10
CA PHE A 332 36.75 18.74 3.32
C PHE A 332 38.01 18.57 4.16
N ALA A 333 38.34 19.52 5.03
CA ALA A 333 39.45 19.41 5.96
C ALA A 333 39.30 18.20 6.90
N LEU A 334 38.07 17.89 7.34
CA LEU A 334 37.78 16.69 8.14
C LEU A 334 38.04 15.40 7.34
N LEU A 335 37.70 15.36 6.04
CA LEU A 335 38.03 14.23 5.18
C LEU A 335 39.56 14.11 4.99
N ASP A 336 40.27 15.22 4.83
CA ASP A 336 41.73 15.23 4.67
C ASP A 336 42.47 14.68 5.89
N ARG A 337 42.00 14.99 7.11
CA ARG A 337 42.58 14.45 8.36
C ARG A 337 42.49 12.93 8.47
N GLU A 338 41.52 12.32 7.78
CA GLU A 338 41.20 10.90 7.87
C GLU A 338 41.54 10.13 6.59
N GLN A 339 42.51 10.63 5.82
CA GLN A 339 43.02 9.99 4.60
C GLN A 339 43.28 8.49 4.76
N SER A 340 44.06 8.07 5.78
CA SER A 340 44.41 6.66 5.97
C SER A 340 43.20 5.77 6.24
N THR A 341 42.20 6.30 6.97
CA THR A 341 40.93 5.63 7.24
C THR A 341 40.11 5.48 5.94
N ILE A 342 40.04 6.53 5.12
CA ILE A 342 39.33 6.55 3.84
C ILE A 342 39.94 5.53 2.87
N GLU A 343 41.27 5.52 2.74
CA GLU A 343 41.98 4.60 1.86
C GLU A 343 41.75 3.15 2.28
N ALA A 344 41.85 2.87 3.58
CA ALA A 344 41.60 1.54 4.13
C ALA A 344 40.14 1.08 3.94
N ALA A 345 39.17 1.99 4.08
CA ALA A 345 37.75 1.66 3.97
C ALA A 345 37.29 1.46 2.52
N THR A 346 37.80 2.27 1.59
CA THR A 346 37.32 2.35 0.20
C THR A 346 38.18 1.60 -0.80
N GLN A 347 39.42 1.26 -0.45
CA GLN A 347 40.44 0.71 -1.37
C GLN A 347 40.76 1.66 -2.54
N GLN A 348 40.58 2.96 -2.34
CA GLN A 348 40.94 4.02 -3.29
C GLN A 348 41.98 4.92 -2.63
N ASP A 349 42.91 5.50 -3.40
CA ASP A 349 43.73 6.59 -2.89
C ASP A 349 42.86 7.82 -2.57
N HIS A 350 43.34 8.66 -1.64
CA HIS A 350 42.58 9.80 -1.13
C HIS A 350 42.17 10.82 -2.20
N GLU A 351 43.04 11.09 -3.17
CA GLU A 351 42.75 12.05 -4.24
C GLU A 351 41.63 11.54 -5.16
N THR A 352 41.70 10.27 -5.57
CA THR A 352 40.64 9.59 -6.33
C THR A 352 39.33 9.61 -5.56
N PHE A 353 39.36 9.31 -4.25
CA PHE A 353 38.18 9.38 -3.40
C PHE A 353 37.56 10.79 -3.40
N LEU A 354 38.36 11.83 -3.13
CA LEU A 354 37.87 13.21 -3.08
C LEU A 354 37.33 13.68 -4.43
N GLY A 355 38.00 13.35 -5.54
CA GLY A 355 37.52 13.65 -6.88
C GLY A 355 36.15 13.04 -7.14
N ARG A 356 35.98 11.76 -6.78
CA ARG A 356 34.69 11.06 -6.89
C ARG A 356 33.64 11.63 -5.93
N PHE A 357 34.00 11.93 -4.69
CA PHE A 357 33.11 12.52 -3.69
C PHE A 357 32.55 13.87 -4.17
N ARG A 358 33.40 14.75 -4.72
CA ARG A 358 32.98 16.03 -5.31
C ARG A 358 32.04 15.83 -6.50
N LEU A 359 32.32 14.86 -7.37
CA LEU A 359 31.45 14.54 -8.50
C LEU A 359 30.07 14.10 -8.01
N ILE A 360 30.01 13.26 -6.99
CA ILE A 360 28.77 12.76 -6.40
C ILE A 360 28.00 13.90 -5.73
N LEU A 361 28.66 14.72 -4.92
CA LEU A 361 28.07 15.91 -4.30
C LEU A 361 27.49 16.86 -5.35
N ASN A 362 28.18 17.06 -6.48
CA ASN A 362 27.70 17.86 -7.61
C ASN A 362 26.49 17.25 -8.36
N ASN A 363 26.20 15.97 -8.13
CA ASN A 363 25.01 15.28 -8.64
C ASN A 363 23.88 15.20 -7.60
N SER A 364 24.06 15.79 -6.41
CA SER A 364 22.97 15.91 -5.43
C SER A 364 21.80 16.72 -6.01
N PRO A 365 20.54 16.30 -5.78
CA PRO A 365 19.37 17.14 -6.08
C PRO A 365 19.34 18.43 -5.26
N PHE A 366 20.15 18.53 -4.20
CA PHE A 366 20.28 19.70 -3.33
C PHE A 366 21.55 20.51 -3.58
N ARG A 367 22.33 20.22 -4.64
CA ARG A 367 23.62 20.88 -4.90
C ARG A 367 23.54 22.41 -4.93
N ASP A 368 22.46 22.96 -5.49
CA ASP A 368 22.32 24.41 -5.64
C ASP A 368 22.03 25.07 -4.28
N ALA A 369 21.25 24.39 -3.43
CA ALA A 369 21.04 24.82 -2.05
C ALA A 369 22.33 24.72 -1.22
N VAL A 370 23.08 23.62 -1.35
CA VAL A 370 24.40 23.48 -0.70
C VAL A 370 25.33 24.60 -1.11
N ARG A 371 25.45 24.90 -2.41
CA ARG A 371 26.26 26.03 -2.92
C ARG A 371 25.79 27.37 -2.36
N ALA A 372 24.48 27.62 -2.36
CA ALA A 372 23.92 28.88 -1.85
C ALA A 372 24.20 29.10 -0.35
N VAL A 373 24.13 28.04 0.46
CA VAL A 373 24.43 28.13 1.89
C VAL A 373 25.92 28.42 2.13
N ASN A 374 26.81 27.78 1.38
CA ASN A 374 28.27 28.01 1.48
C ASN A 374 28.70 29.39 0.97
N ALA A 375 28.19 29.85 -0.17
CA ALA A 375 28.53 31.16 -0.73
C ALA A 375 28.11 32.33 0.18
N GLY A 376 26.99 32.21 0.90
CA GLY A 376 26.56 33.24 1.83
C GLY A 376 27.27 33.23 3.19
N GLN A 377 28.30 32.41 3.38
CA GLN A 377 29.22 32.53 4.52
C GLN A 377 30.43 33.38 4.15
N GLU A 378 30.92 33.28 2.92
CA GLU A 378 32.02 34.10 2.39
C GLU A 378 31.68 35.60 2.51
N SER A 379 30.45 35.97 2.17
CA SER A 379 29.99 37.37 2.30
C SER A 379 29.84 37.86 3.75
N LEU A 380 29.64 36.96 4.72
CA LEU A 380 29.61 37.32 6.15
C LEU A 380 31.01 37.42 6.74
N ALA A 381 31.96 36.63 6.24
CA ALA A 381 33.36 36.70 6.64
C ALA A 381 34.04 37.99 6.16
N GLU A 382 33.71 38.45 4.94
CA GLU A 382 34.23 39.72 4.39
C GLU A 382 33.60 40.97 5.01
N GLY A 383 32.47 40.83 5.72
CA GLY A 383 31.70 41.94 6.31
C GLY A 383 31.82 42.10 7.82
N SER A 384 32.63 41.30 8.52
CA SER A 384 32.93 41.51 9.94
C SER A 384 34.07 42.52 10.09
N PRO A 385 33.89 43.60 10.87
CA PRO A 385 34.84 44.72 10.98
C PRO A 385 36.17 44.37 11.66
#